data_AF-X1GUB0-F1
#
_entry.id   AF-X1GUB0-F1
#
_cell.length_a   1.000
_cell.length_b   1.000
_cell.length_c   1.000
_cell.angle_alpha   90.00
_cell.angle_beta   90.00
_cell.angle_gamma   90.00
#
_symmetry.space_group_name_H-M   'P 1'
#
loop_
_entity.id
_entity.type
_entity.pdbx_description
1 polymer ?
#
loop_
_entity_poly.entity_id
_entity_poly.type
_entity_poly.pdbx_seq_one_letter_code
_entity_poly.pdbx_strand_id
1 'polypeptide(L)'
;LAGWTPDSNMATRYIHLSGHSSLAPILAMEGVEVPVEAQPRASPIQLRTCPRCSVENEGDALYCMRCGCALSQSVAIASQDMNEEEDIALAGLLDNPRVKDAIMEALKDRIAKGDLRK
;
A
#
# COMPACT_ATOMS: atom_id res chain seq x y z
N LEU A 1 31.87 32.06 -1.26
CA LEU A 1 30.38 32.10 -1.34
C LEU A 1 29.94 30.92 -2.19
N ALA A 2 28.90 30.19 -1.79
CA ALA A 2 28.55 28.86 -2.31
C ALA A 2 28.06 28.79 -3.77
N GLY A 3 28.12 29.88 -4.56
CA GLY A 3 27.79 29.85 -6.00
C GLY A 3 26.29 29.72 -6.34
N TRP A 4 25.41 30.02 -5.39
CA TRP A 4 23.96 29.98 -5.61
C TRP A 4 23.52 31.25 -6.33
N THR A 5 23.34 31.13 -7.64
CA THR A 5 22.67 32.14 -8.47
C THR A 5 21.21 31.73 -8.68
N PRO A 6 20.32 32.68 -9.00
CA PRO A 6 18.92 32.38 -9.35
C PRO A 6 18.79 31.33 -10.47
N ASP A 7 19.74 31.31 -11.41
CA ASP A 7 19.80 30.37 -12.53
C ASP A 7 20.56 29.07 -12.21
N SER A 8 20.99 28.87 -10.96
CA SER A 8 21.73 27.66 -10.59
C SER A 8 20.80 26.45 -10.52
N ASN A 9 21.30 25.28 -10.91
CA ASN A 9 20.57 24.01 -10.80
C ASN A 9 20.08 23.73 -9.35
N MET A 10 20.78 24.25 -8.35
CA MET A 10 20.37 24.12 -6.95
C MET A 10 19.15 25.00 -6.62
N ALA A 11 19.04 26.20 -7.20
CA ALA A 11 17.90 27.09 -7.00
C ALA A 11 16.63 26.56 -7.68
N THR A 12 16.74 25.99 -8.88
CA THR A 12 15.61 25.42 -9.66
C THR A 12 14.81 24.37 -8.89
N ARG A 13 15.46 23.64 -7.97
CA ARG A 13 14.81 22.60 -7.17
C ARG A 13 13.85 23.15 -6.12
N TYR A 14 14.03 24.41 -5.70
CA TYR A 14 13.25 25.06 -4.63
C TYR A 14 12.38 26.21 -5.15
N ILE A 15 12.73 26.82 -6.27
CA ILE A 15 11.92 27.86 -6.91
C ILE A 15 10.89 27.18 -7.80
N HIS A 16 9.74 26.86 -7.22
CA HIS A 16 8.57 26.35 -7.95
C HIS A 16 7.68 27.46 -8.49
N LEU A 17 8.23 28.66 -8.70
CA LEU A 17 7.49 29.73 -9.37
C LEU A 17 7.50 29.42 -10.87
N SER A 18 6.53 28.63 -11.31
CA SER A 18 6.25 28.44 -12.73
C SER A 18 5.93 29.80 -13.32
N GLY A 19 6.90 30.41 -14.03
CA GLY A 19 6.84 31.80 -14.50
C GLY A 19 5.59 32.14 -15.31
N HIS A 20 4.89 31.15 -15.85
CA HIS A 20 3.61 31.32 -16.53
C HIS A 20 2.43 31.62 -15.58
N SER A 21 2.44 31.12 -14.34
CA SER A 21 1.34 31.31 -13.39
C SER A 21 1.23 32.77 -12.91
N SER A 22 2.35 33.47 -12.77
CA SER A 22 2.39 34.87 -12.32
C SER A 22 2.13 35.87 -13.43
N LEU A 23 2.30 35.46 -14.70
CA LEU A 23 2.08 36.32 -15.87
C LEU A 23 0.62 36.30 -16.35
N ALA A 24 -0.14 35.26 -16.01
CA ALA A 24 -1.55 35.15 -16.41
C ALA A 24 -2.41 36.36 -15.99
N PRO A 25 -2.30 36.93 -14.77
CA PRO A 25 -3.05 38.13 -14.39
C PRO A 25 -2.64 39.38 -15.19
N ILE A 26 -1.35 39.51 -15.52
CA ILE A 26 -0.81 40.64 -16.30
C ILE A 26 -1.29 40.55 -17.75
N LEU A 27 -1.20 39.37 -18.35
CA LEU A 27 -1.67 39.12 -19.72
C LEU A 27 -3.19 39.31 -19.86
N ALA A 28 -3.96 38.94 -18.84
CA ALA A 28 -5.40 39.19 -18.80
C ALA A 28 -5.73 40.69 -18.74
N MET A 29 -4.96 41.50 -18.01
CA MET A 29 -5.12 42.97 -18.01
C MET A 29 -4.84 43.58 -19.38
N GLU A 30 -3.92 42.99 -20.15
CA GLU A 30 -3.58 43.39 -21.53
C GLU A 30 -4.52 42.79 -22.60
N GLY A 31 -5.58 42.08 -22.18
CA GLY A 31 -6.59 41.51 -23.09
C GLY A 31 -6.15 40.22 -23.81
N VAL A 32 -5.08 39.58 -23.36
CA VAL A 32 -4.62 38.29 -23.88
C VAL A 32 -5.26 37.16 -23.07
N GLU A 33 -6.12 36.37 -23.70
CA GLU A 33 -6.69 35.18 -23.09
C GLU A 33 -5.60 34.10 -22.97
N VAL A 34 -5.19 33.82 -21.73
CA VAL A 34 -4.29 32.70 -21.43
C VAL A 34 -5.14 31.50 -21.05
N PRO A 35 -5.11 30.40 -21.81
CA PRO A 35 -5.75 29.16 -21.40
C PRO A 35 -5.19 28.74 -20.05
N VAL A 36 -6.05 28.65 -19.03
CA VAL A 36 -5.66 28.03 -17.78
C VAL A 36 -5.54 26.54 -18.08
N GLU A 37 -4.34 26.09 -18.43
CA GLU A 37 -4.04 24.67 -18.38
C GLU A 37 -4.21 24.27 -16.92
N ALA A 38 -5.33 23.62 -16.64
CA ALA A 38 -5.55 22.94 -15.39
C ALA A 38 -4.48 21.85 -15.32
N GLN A 39 -3.30 22.21 -14.80
CA GLN A 39 -2.33 21.22 -14.38
C GLN A 39 -3.11 20.28 -13.49
N PRO A 40 -3.20 18.98 -13.82
CA PRO A 40 -3.88 18.04 -12.95
C PRO A 40 -3.15 18.14 -11.62
N ARG A 41 -3.82 18.74 -10.63
CA ARG A 41 -3.34 18.70 -9.26
C ARG A 41 -3.06 17.24 -9.00
N ALA A 42 -1.81 16.91 -8.61
CA ALA A 42 -1.42 15.55 -8.30
C ALA A 42 -2.57 14.93 -7.49
N SER A 43 -3.17 13.88 -8.06
CA SER A 43 -4.40 13.27 -7.55
C SER A 43 -4.25 13.06 -6.04
N PRO A 44 -5.23 13.46 -5.22
CA PRO A 44 -5.13 13.25 -3.78
C PRO A 44 -4.84 11.77 -3.55
N ILE A 45 -3.87 11.48 -2.67
CA ILE A 45 -3.56 10.11 -2.24
C ILE A 45 -4.88 9.51 -1.74
N GLN A 46 -5.45 8.59 -2.50
CA GLN A 46 -6.75 8.00 -2.18
C GLN A 46 -6.54 6.91 -1.14
N LEU A 47 -7.22 7.02 -0.01
CA LEU A 47 -7.23 5.99 1.02
C LEU A 47 -7.86 4.70 0.49
N ARG A 48 -7.34 3.55 0.93
CA ARG A 48 -7.88 2.22 0.58
C ARG A 48 -8.67 1.62 1.73
N THR A 49 -9.91 1.25 1.47
CA THR A 49 -10.76 0.54 2.45
C THR A 49 -10.47 -0.96 2.42
N CYS A 50 -10.20 -1.55 3.59
CA CYS A 50 -9.98 -2.98 3.71
C CYS A 50 -11.29 -3.76 3.43
N PRO A 51 -11.30 -4.73 2.49
CA PRO A 51 -12.49 -5.51 2.16
C PRO A 51 -12.92 -6.48 3.28
N ARG A 52 -12.00 -6.80 4.22
CA ARG A 52 -12.24 -7.78 5.30
C ARG A 52 -12.77 -7.14 6.58
N CYS A 53 -12.20 -6.01 6.98
CA CYS A 53 -12.48 -5.40 8.29
C CYS A 53 -12.85 -3.90 8.22
N SER A 54 -12.98 -3.37 7.01
CA SER A 54 -13.45 -2.01 6.70
C SER A 54 -12.61 -0.85 7.26
N VAL A 55 -11.41 -1.11 7.79
CA VAL A 55 -10.48 -0.03 8.17
C VAL A 55 -9.94 0.67 6.94
N GLU A 56 -9.76 1.99 7.03
CA GLU A 56 -9.06 2.78 6.02
C GLU A 56 -7.55 2.64 6.18
N ASN A 57 -6.84 2.52 5.06
CA ASN A 57 -5.39 2.40 4.99
C ASN A 57 -4.84 3.44 4.02
N GLU A 58 -3.54 3.69 4.09
CA GLU A 58 -2.81 4.53 3.14
C GLU A 58 -2.99 4.04 1.70
N GLY A 59 -2.92 4.95 0.73
CA GLY A 59 -3.26 4.66 -0.67
C GLY A 59 -2.33 3.66 -1.36
N ASP A 60 -1.11 3.55 -0.85
CA ASP A 60 -0.04 2.65 -1.26
C ASP A 60 0.13 1.45 -0.32
N ALA A 61 -0.70 1.31 0.72
CA ALA A 61 -0.66 0.16 1.61
C ALA A 61 -0.96 -1.15 0.87
N LEU A 62 -0.06 -2.14 1.04
CA LEU A 62 -0.23 -3.49 0.48
C LEU A 62 -1.10 -4.38 1.38
N TYR A 63 -1.03 -4.17 2.70
CA TYR A 63 -1.74 -4.95 3.71
C TYR A 63 -2.51 -4.05 4.67
N CYS A 64 -3.60 -4.59 5.19
CA CYS A 64 -4.43 -3.92 6.19
C CYS A 64 -3.68 -3.79 7.52
N MET A 65 -3.55 -2.57 8.02
CA MET A 65 -2.89 -2.29 9.31
C MET A 65 -3.59 -2.90 10.52
N ARG A 66 -4.89 -3.24 10.39
CA ARG A 66 -5.69 -3.81 11.49
C ARG A 66 -5.76 -5.32 11.48
N CYS A 67 -5.92 -5.95 10.31
CA CYS A 67 -6.20 -7.39 10.21
C CYS A 67 -5.22 -8.17 9.33
N GLY A 68 -4.21 -7.51 8.75
CA GLY A 68 -3.20 -8.14 7.90
C GLY A 68 -3.68 -8.62 6.53
N CYS A 69 -4.95 -8.37 6.16
CA CYS A 69 -5.48 -8.77 4.86
C CYS A 69 -4.81 -7.99 3.72
N ALA A 70 -4.43 -8.68 2.64
CA ALA A 70 -3.96 -8.05 1.41
C ALA A 70 -5.02 -7.10 0.82
N LEU A 71 -4.60 -5.88 0.45
CA LEU A 71 -5.49 -4.82 -0.04
C LEU A 71 -5.64 -4.80 -1.57
N SER A 72 -4.94 -5.68 -2.29
CA SER A 72 -5.13 -5.91 -3.72
C SER A 72 -5.03 -7.39 -4.06
N GLN A 73 -5.69 -7.78 -5.16
CA GLN A 73 -5.63 -9.14 -5.68
C GLN A 73 -4.20 -9.54 -6.07
N SER A 74 -3.41 -8.62 -6.62
CA SER A 74 -2.01 -8.89 -6.96
C SER A 74 -1.15 -9.24 -5.75
N VAL A 75 -1.33 -8.54 -4.63
CA VAL A 75 -0.62 -8.83 -3.37
C VAL A 75 -1.08 -10.17 -2.80
N ALA A 76 -2.38 -10.48 -2.89
CA ALA A 76 -2.91 -11.76 -2.44
C ALA A 76 -2.30 -12.93 -3.23
N ILE A 77 -2.25 -12.85 -4.56
CA ILE A 77 -1.66 -13.90 -5.40
C ILE A 77 -0.16 -14.06 -5.09
N ALA A 78 0.60 -12.96 -5.08
CA ALA A 78 2.03 -13.02 -4.77
C ALA A 78 2.33 -13.62 -3.38
N SER A 79 1.44 -13.42 -2.40
CA SER A 79 1.58 -14.03 -1.08
C SER A 79 1.28 -15.53 -1.05
N GLN A 80 0.46 -16.05 -1.96
CA GLN A 80 0.19 -17.48 -2.06
C GLN A 80 1.39 -18.22 -2.67
N ASP A 81 1.98 -17.65 -3.72
CA ASP A 81 3.14 -18.22 -4.40
C ASP A 81 4.34 -18.39 -3.44
N MET A 82 4.54 -17.44 -2.52
CA MET A 82 5.62 -17.53 -1.52
C MET A 82 5.40 -18.65 -0.48
N ASN A 83 4.16 -19.07 -0.25
CA ASN A 83 3.85 -20.08 0.76
C ASN A 83 3.88 -21.51 0.21
N GLU A 84 4.02 -21.72 -1.11
CA GLU A 84 3.94 -23.07 -1.70
C GLU A 84 4.98 -24.04 -1.11
N GLU A 85 6.23 -23.58 -0.92
CA GLU A 85 7.29 -24.40 -0.32
C GLU A 85 7.02 -24.73 1.15
N GLU A 86 6.49 -23.75 1.90
CA GLU A 86 6.11 -23.93 3.31
C GLU A 86 4.91 -24.87 3.47
N ASP A 87 3.91 -24.74 2.59
CA ASP A 87 2.73 -25.58 2.55
C ASP A 87 3.10 -27.03 2.19
N ILE A 88 4.02 -27.24 1.24
CA ILE A 88 4.56 -28.56 0.91
C ILE A 88 5.32 -29.16 2.10
N ALA A 89 6.17 -28.37 2.76
CA ALA A 89 6.92 -28.81 3.92
C ALA A 89 5.98 -29.19 5.09
N LEU A 90 4.95 -28.38 5.34
CA LEU A 90 3.94 -28.65 6.36
C LEU A 90 3.12 -29.90 6.01
N ALA A 91 2.70 -30.06 4.76
CA ALA A 91 2.00 -31.26 4.30
C ALA A 91 2.84 -32.53 4.49
N GLY A 92 4.13 -32.47 4.14
CA GLY A 92 5.07 -33.57 4.38
C GLY A 92 5.25 -33.89 5.87
N LEU A 93 5.26 -32.86 6.73
CA LEU A 93 5.33 -33.05 8.18
C LEU A 93 4.06 -33.70 8.72
N LEU A 94 2.89 -33.32 8.19
CA LEU A 94 1.62 -33.91 8.56
C LEU A 94 1.57 -35.39 8.20
N ASP A 95 2.30 -35.88 7.19
CA ASP A 95 2.34 -37.31 6.87
C ASP A 95 3.13 -38.18 7.85
N ASN A 96 3.93 -37.58 8.73
CA ASN A 96 4.63 -38.30 9.76
C ASN A 96 3.64 -38.83 10.83
N PRO A 97 3.57 -40.15 11.09
CA PRO A 97 2.66 -40.72 12.08
C PRO A 97 2.80 -40.11 13.47
N ARG A 98 4.04 -39.83 13.90
CA ARG A 98 4.29 -39.20 15.21
C ARG A 98 3.67 -37.81 15.32
N VAL A 99 3.66 -37.07 14.22
CA VAL A 99 3.08 -35.72 14.16
C VAL A 99 1.55 -35.81 14.14
N LYS A 100 0.98 -36.72 13.33
CA LYS A 100 -0.48 -36.97 13.32
C LYS A 100 -0.99 -37.31 14.71
N ASP A 101 -0.32 -38.24 15.40
CA ASP A 101 -0.73 -38.69 16.73
C ASP A 101 -0.66 -37.55 17.75
N ALA A 102 0.42 -36.76 17.74
CA ALA A 102 0.58 -35.60 18.62
C ALA A 102 -0.49 -34.52 18.38
N ILE A 103 -0.83 -34.23 17.12
CA ILE A 103 -1.88 -33.27 16.77
C ILE A 103 -3.26 -33.80 17.21
N MET A 104 -3.53 -35.09 16.98
CA MET A 104 -4.79 -35.72 17.37
C MET A 104 -5.00 -35.72 18.88
N GLU A 105 -3.96 -36.00 19.67
CA GLU A 105 -3.98 -35.86 21.13
C GLU A 105 -4.28 -34.40 21.54
N ALA A 106 -3.56 -33.43 20.98
CA ALA A 106 -3.76 -32.02 21.28
C ALA A 106 -5.18 -31.53 20.92
N LEU A 107 -5.76 -32.03 19.81
CA LEU A 107 -7.14 -31.71 19.41
C LEU A 107 -8.17 -32.31 20.38
N LYS A 108 -8.00 -33.58 20.80
CA LYS A 108 -8.87 -34.22 21.80
C LYS A 108 -8.86 -33.44 23.12
N ASP A 109 -7.69 -33.00 23.57
CA ASP A 109 -7.53 -32.23 24.79
C ASP A 109 -8.26 -30.88 24.72
N ARG A 110 -8.18 -30.18 23.58
CA ARG A 110 -8.89 -28.90 23.38
C ARG A 110 -10.40 -29.07 23.28
N ILE A 111 -10.87 -30.14 22.66
CA ILE A 111 -12.30 -30.50 22.63
C ILE A 111 -12.79 -30.84 24.05
N ALA A 112 -12.00 -31.60 24.82
CA ALA A 112 -12.33 -31.93 26.22
C ALA A 112 -12.37 -30.69 27.12
N LYS A 113 -11.52 -29.69 26.85
CA LYS A 113 -11.53 -28.38 27.54
C LYS A 113 -12.66 -27.45 27.08
N GLY A 114 -13.38 -27.78 26.01
CA GLY A 114 -14.52 -27.00 25.50
C GLY A 114 -14.13 -25.80 24.63
N ASP A 115 -12.86 -25.67 24.26
CA ASP A 115 -12.33 -24.54 23.46
C ASP A 115 -12.72 -24.63 21.97
N LEU A 116 -13.16 -25.81 21.53
CA LEU A 116 -13.56 -26.11 20.15
C LEU A 116 -14.87 -26.90 20.18
N ARG A 117 -15.97 -26.31 19.69
CA ARG A 117 -17.24 -27.02 19.48
C ARG A 117 -17.17 -27.82 18.17
N LYS A 118 -17.66 -29.05 18.21
CA LYS A 118 -17.79 -29.95 17.05
C LYS A 118 -18.63 -29.32 15.94
#